data_AF-A0A839E1S8-F1
#
_entry.id   AF-A0A839E1S8-F1
#
_cell.length_a   1.000
_cell.length_b   1.000
_cell.length_c   1.000
_cell.angle_alpha   90.00
_cell.angle_beta   90.00
_cell.angle_gamma   90.00
#
_symmetry.space_group_name_H-M   'P 1'
#
loop_
_entity.id
_entity.type
_entity.pdbx_description
1 polymer ?
#
loop_
_entity_poly.entity_id
_entity_poly.type
_entity_poly.pdbx_seq_one_letter_code
_entity_poly.pdbx_strand_id
1 'polypeptide(L)'
;MRRLYTAVGAGALLLAVAACADKQPEVGFGGQPPAPPPSKEAPTKPVKPKPVEQREQVPAASVEAQLPEGYPRQVWTQNEGTVVVATGQEGGCSRVHAEVARENTRRVTVVLVEEIPQQPQMCTMDIRYPEVAAKLDAPLGKRTIVLQQRDVKVPK
;
A
#
# COMPACT_ATOMS: atom_id res chain seq x y z
N MET A 1 -20.44 23.20 42.97
CA MET A 1 -21.88 22.94 43.19
C MET A 1 -22.33 21.88 42.19
N ARG A 2 -22.78 20.73 42.70
CA ARG A 2 -23.32 19.59 41.93
C ARG A 2 -24.68 19.96 41.33
N ARG A 3 -25.04 19.37 40.18
CA ARG A 3 -26.36 18.78 39.94
C ARG A 3 -26.30 17.85 38.72
N LEU A 4 -26.36 16.55 39.03
CA LEU A 4 -26.75 15.47 38.13
C LEU A 4 -28.27 15.53 37.93
N TYR A 5 -28.75 15.20 36.73
CA TYR A 5 -30.12 14.71 36.55
C TYR A 5 -30.12 13.53 35.59
N THR A 6 -30.37 12.37 36.16
CA THR A 6 -30.85 11.14 35.54
C THR A 6 -32.33 11.27 35.20
N ALA A 7 -32.76 10.77 34.04
CA ALA A 7 -34.15 10.38 33.82
C ALA A 7 -34.20 9.16 32.89
N VAL A 8 -34.67 8.06 33.48
CA VAL A 8 -35.05 6.80 32.85
C VAL A 8 -36.46 6.97 32.27
N GLY A 9 -36.69 6.46 31.06
CA GLY A 9 -38.02 6.44 30.44
C GLY A 9 -38.23 5.18 29.61
N ALA A 10 -38.89 4.19 30.20
CA ALA A 10 -39.42 3.02 29.52
C ALA A 10 -40.75 3.38 28.83
N GLY A 11 -40.95 2.91 27.60
CA GLY A 11 -42.21 3.05 26.87
C GLY A 11 -42.35 1.91 25.87
N ALA A 12 -43.38 1.09 26.06
CA ALA A 12 -43.63 -0.15 25.34
C ALA A 12 -44.69 0.00 24.24
N LEU A 13 -44.58 -0.90 23.25
CA LEU A 13 -45.65 -1.64 22.55
C LEU A 13 -46.37 -1.05 21.30
N LEU A 14 -46.29 -1.89 20.25
CA LEU A 14 -47.27 -2.30 19.23
C LEU A 14 -47.34 -1.53 17.89
N LEU A 15 -47.03 -2.23 16.79
CA LEU A 15 -48.04 -2.70 15.83
C LEU A 15 -47.45 -3.64 14.77
N ALA A 16 -48.15 -4.76 14.56
CA ALA A 16 -47.84 -5.84 13.64
C ALA A 16 -48.30 -5.53 12.21
N VAL A 17 -47.53 -5.95 11.20
CA VAL A 17 -48.02 -6.21 9.84
C VAL A 17 -47.48 -7.55 9.38
N ALA A 18 -48.39 -8.39 8.91
CA ALA A 18 -48.16 -9.77 8.51
C ALA A 18 -47.77 -9.91 7.03
N ALA A 19 -47.14 -11.06 6.75
CA ALA A 19 -47.14 -11.82 5.49
C ALA A 19 -46.28 -11.33 4.30
N CYS A 20 -45.16 -12.02 4.08
CA CYS A 20 -44.85 -12.84 2.89
C CYS A 20 -43.65 -13.73 3.28
N ALA A 21 -43.90 -15.00 3.58
CA ALA A 21 -43.71 -16.12 2.65
C ALA A 21 -42.26 -16.63 2.63
N ASP A 22 -42.11 -17.75 3.34
CA ASP A 22 -41.06 -18.78 3.32
C ASP A 22 -39.96 -18.71 2.25
N LYS A 23 -38.72 -18.61 2.72
CA LYS A 23 -37.67 -19.59 2.39
C LYS A 23 -36.95 -19.97 3.67
N GLN A 24 -37.05 -21.23 4.05
CA GLN A 24 -36.45 -21.77 5.26
C GLN A 24 -34.91 -21.61 5.24
N PRO A 25 -34.30 -21.21 6.36
CA PRO A 25 -32.86 -21.35 6.55
C PRO A 25 -32.53 -22.81 6.90
N GLU A 26 -31.58 -23.37 6.19
CA GLU A 26 -30.91 -24.62 6.54
C GLU A 26 -30.18 -24.40 7.88
N VAL A 27 -30.64 -25.09 8.92
CA VAL A 27 -30.10 -25.00 10.28
C VAL A 27 -28.80 -25.81 10.38
N GLY A 28 -27.66 -25.11 10.35
CA GLY A 28 -26.36 -25.65 10.73
C GLY A 28 -25.83 -24.95 11.98
N PHE A 29 -25.72 -25.68 13.08
CA PHE A 29 -25.05 -25.22 14.30
C PHE A 29 -23.54 -25.14 14.08
N GLY A 30 -22.98 -23.93 14.06
CA GLY A 30 -21.53 -23.70 14.00
C GLY A 30 -21.21 -22.28 13.57
N GLY A 31 -20.76 -21.44 14.51
CA GLY A 31 -20.48 -20.03 14.26
C GLY A 31 -19.26 -19.79 13.36
N GLN A 32 -19.37 -18.79 12.49
CA GLN A 32 -18.22 -18.04 11.97
C GLN A 32 -18.71 -16.61 11.68
N PRO A 33 -18.08 -15.55 12.24
CA PRO A 33 -18.39 -14.19 11.81
C PRO A 33 -18.12 -14.04 10.30
N PRO A 34 -18.92 -13.24 9.57
CA PRO A 34 -18.72 -13.06 8.14
C PRO A 34 -17.30 -12.56 7.90
N ALA A 35 -16.58 -13.26 7.02
CA ALA A 35 -15.26 -12.82 6.58
C ALA A 35 -15.38 -11.41 5.98
N PRO A 36 -14.42 -10.50 6.25
CA PRO A 36 -14.38 -9.22 5.57
C PRO A 36 -14.32 -9.47 4.05
N PRO A 37 -14.99 -8.65 3.24
CA PRO A 37 -14.95 -8.82 1.79
C PRO A 37 -13.48 -8.80 1.34
N PRO A 38 -13.06 -9.68 0.42
CA PRO A 38 -11.73 -9.57 -0.16
C PRO A 38 -11.63 -8.20 -0.84
N SER A 39 -10.71 -7.35 -0.38
CA SER A 39 -10.29 -6.17 -1.12
C SER A 39 -9.71 -6.64 -2.44
N LYS A 40 -10.55 -6.75 -3.47
CA LYS A 40 -10.11 -6.82 -4.86
C LYS A 40 -9.68 -5.41 -5.25
N GLU A 41 -8.52 -4.99 -4.78
CA GLU A 41 -7.79 -3.96 -5.52
C GLU A 41 -7.40 -4.58 -6.86
N ALA A 42 -8.03 -4.09 -7.91
CA ALA A 42 -7.58 -4.40 -9.26
C ALA A 42 -6.10 -4.00 -9.38
N PRO A 43 -5.26 -4.75 -10.10
CA PRO A 43 -3.87 -4.38 -10.30
C PRO A 43 -3.85 -2.99 -10.93
N THR A 44 -3.46 -1.97 -10.16
CA THR A 44 -3.21 -0.65 -10.71
C THR A 44 -2.08 -0.81 -11.72
N LYS A 45 -2.32 -0.37 -12.96
CA LYS A 45 -1.28 -0.45 -14.00
C LYS A 45 -0.01 0.22 -13.45
N PRO A 46 1.18 -0.40 -13.59
CA PRO A 46 2.42 0.19 -13.12
C PRO A 46 2.59 1.59 -13.71
N VAL A 47 2.73 2.59 -12.84
CA VAL A 47 2.98 3.95 -13.28
C VAL A 47 4.43 4.02 -13.75
N LYS A 48 4.68 4.67 -14.89
CA LYS A 48 6.04 4.79 -15.43
C LYS A 48 6.71 6.09 -14.94
N PRO A 49 8.00 6.07 -14.61
CA PRO A 49 8.78 7.29 -14.44
C PRO A 49 8.74 8.15 -15.72
N LYS A 50 8.47 9.45 -15.60
CA LYS A 50 8.60 10.45 -16.69
C LYS A 50 10.08 10.83 -16.90
N PRO A 51 10.51 11.53 -17.96
CA PRO A 51 11.86 12.09 -18.03
C PRO A 51 12.22 12.94 -16.80
N VAL A 52 13.50 13.00 -16.41
CA VAL A 52 13.97 13.65 -15.16
C VAL A 52 13.59 15.13 -15.11
N GLU A 53 13.55 15.81 -16.25
CA GLU A 53 13.19 17.23 -16.39
C GLU A 53 11.72 17.51 -16.07
N GLN A 54 10.88 16.47 -16.05
CA GLN A 54 9.45 16.53 -15.72
C GLN A 54 9.17 16.07 -14.29
N ARG A 55 10.20 15.97 -13.46
CA ARG A 55 10.12 15.55 -12.07
C ARG A 55 10.63 16.63 -11.15
N GLU A 56 10.14 16.62 -9.92
CA GLU A 56 10.60 17.48 -8.86
C GLU A 56 11.43 16.66 -7.87
N GLN A 57 12.68 17.08 -7.63
CA GLN A 57 13.55 16.38 -6.69
C GLN A 57 13.06 16.57 -5.25
N VAL A 58 12.94 15.47 -4.51
CA VAL A 58 12.65 15.52 -3.07
C VAL A 58 13.91 15.96 -2.33
N PRO A 59 13.85 16.97 -1.44
CA PRO A 59 15.00 17.37 -0.66
C PRO A 59 15.58 16.19 0.14
N ALA A 60 16.90 16.01 0.12
CA ALA A 60 17.56 14.90 0.79
C ALA A 60 17.23 14.82 2.29
N ALA A 61 17.04 15.95 2.97
CA ALA A 61 16.62 16.01 4.37
C ALA A 61 15.20 15.48 4.63
N SER A 62 14.38 15.32 3.59
CA SER A 62 13.03 14.73 3.64
C SER A 62 13.03 13.25 3.23
N VAL A 63 14.19 12.63 3.07
CA VAL A 63 14.35 11.22 2.72
C VAL A 63 15.11 10.48 3.84
N GLU A 64 14.45 9.53 4.46
CA GLU A 64 15.05 8.56 5.40
C GLU A 64 15.25 7.23 4.65
N ALA A 65 16.50 6.87 4.32
CA ALA A 65 16.79 5.64 3.57
C ALA A 65 17.31 4.52 4.49
N GLN A 66 16.57 3.42 4.56
CA GLN A 66 16.94 2.17 5.22
C GLN A 66 17.40 1.17 4.14
N LEU A 67 18.41 1.56 3.38
CA LEU A 67 18.93 0.82 2.23
C LEU A 67 20.39 0.42 2.50
N PRO A 68 20.92 -0.61 1.80
CA PRO A 68 22.33 -0.99 1.88
C PRO A 68 23.29 0.17 1.64
N GLU A 69 24.53 0.03 2.10
CA GLU A 69 25.57 1.01 1.82
C GLU A 69 25.83 1.12 0.30
N GLY A 70 26.02 2.34 -0.19
CA GLY A 70 26.22 2.62 -1.62
C GLY A 70 24.95 2.60 -2.47
N TYR A 71 23.82 2.14 -1.95
CA TYR A 71 22.55 2.10 -2.69
C TYR A 71 22.02 3.51 -2.99
N PRO A 72 21.51 3.80 -4.21
CA PRO A 72 20.95 5.10 -4.57
C PRO A 72 19.80 5.56 -3.65
N ARG A 73 19.87 6.79 -3.14
CA ARG A 73 18.90 7.35 -2.16
C ARG A 73 18.10 8.53 -2.70
N GLN A 74 18.33 8.90 -3.95
CA GLN A 74 17.64 10.04 -4.57
C GLN A 74 16.20 9.67 -4.83
N VAL A 75 15.30 10.61 -4.51
CA VAL A 75 13.87 10.46 -4.70
C VAL A 75 13.37 11.67 -5.47
N TRP A 76 12.46 11.40 -6.39
CA TRP A 76 11.73 12.44 -7.11
C TRP A 76 10.24 12.24 -6.94
N THR A 77 9.49 13.31 -7.21
CA THR A 77 8.06 13.24 -7.40
C THR A 77 7.70 13.64 -8.82
N GLN A 78 6.58 13.13 -9.31
CA GLN A 78 5.96 13.55 -10.56
C GLN A 78 4.44 13.60 -10.38
N ASN A 79 3.74 14.13 -11.38
CA ASN A 79 2.27 14.28 -11.33
C ASN A 79 1.83 15.05 -10.07
N GLU A 80 2.37 16.26 -9.89
CA GLU A 80 1.99 17.15 -8.78
C GLU A 80 2.19 16.49 -7.40
N GLY A 81 3.22 15.66 -7.25
CA GLY A 81 3.54 15.00 -6.00
C GLY A 81 2.81 13.67 -5.75
N THR A 82 1.91 13.24 -6.63
CA THR A 82 1.10 12.00 -6.44
C THR A 82 1.81 10.71 -6.84
N VAL A 83 3.01 10.82 -7.40
CA VAL A 83 3.85 9.67 -7.74
C VAL A 83 5.25 9.91 -7.22
N VAL A 84 5.80 8.91 -6.53
CA VAL A 84 7.20 8.88 -6.08
C VAL A 84 8.00 8.04 -7.04
N VAL A 85 9.17 8.53 -7.42
CA VAL A 85 10.15 7.82 -8.25
C VAL A 85 11.42 7.63 -7.43
N ALA A 86 11.92 6.40 -7.39
CA ALA A 86 13.17 6.04 -6.76
C ALA A 86 13.97 5.11 -7.69
N THR A 87 15.24 4.90 -7.38
CA THR A 87 16.08 3.97 -8.12
C THR A 87 16.06 2.62 -7.41
N GLY A 88 15.58 1.59 -8.11
CA GLY A 88 15.69 0.20 -7.68
C GLY A 88 17.05 -0.40 -8.05
N GLN A 89 17.26 -1.65 -7.68
CA GLN A 89 18.43 -2.43 -8.05
C GLN A 89 17.94 -3.83 -8.47
N GLU A 90 18.44 -4.30 -9.59
CA GLU A 90 18.17 -5.63 -10.12
C GLU A 90 19.50 -6.35 -10.35
N GLY A 91 19.53 -7.64 -10.06
CA GLY A 91 20.65 -8.54 -10.32
C GLY A 91 20.21 -9.77 -11.10
N GLY A 92 20.83 -9.99 -12.25
CA GLY A 92 20.54 -11.15 -13.09
C GLY A 92 19.09 -11.24 -13.54
N CYS A 93 18.35 -12.24 -13.06
CA CYS A 93 16.93 -12.42 -13.42
C CYS A 93 15.96 -11.79 -12.44
N SER A 94 16.44 -11.09 -11.41
CA SER A 94 15.53 -10.38 -10.51
C SER A 94 14.90 -9.18 -11.21
N ARG A 95 13.73 -8.79 -10.72
CA ARG A 95 13.06 -7.55 -11.13
C ARG A 95 12.69 -6.74 -9.92
N VAL A 96 12.78 -5.43 -10.03
CA VAL A 96 12.47 -4.52 -8.93
C VAL A 96 11.27 -3.66 -9.27
N HIS A 97 10.38 -3.48 -8.31
CA HIS A 97 9.31 -2.50 -8.37
C HIS A 97 9.19 -1.75 -7.04
N ALA A 98 8.41 -0.67 -7.03
CA ALA A 98 8.15 0.11 -5.83
C ALA A 98 6.70 -0.06 -5.40
N GLU A 99 6.49 -0.19 -4.09
CA GLU A 99 5.17 -0.27 -3.47
C GLU A 99 5.07 0.71 -2.31
N VAL A 100 3.88 1.29 -2.10
CA VAL A 100 3.59 2.07 -0.89
C VAL A 100 3.16 1.10 0.21
N ALA A 101 4.01 0.92 1.23
CA ALA A 101 3.69 0.05 2.36
C ALA A 101 2.90 0.77 3.46
N ARG A 102 3.02 2.10 3.55
CA ARG A 102 2.29 2.92 4.51
C ARG A 102 2.22 4.37 4.04
N GLU A 103 1.04 4.97 4.18
CA GLU A 103 0.84 6.40 3.94
C GLU A 103 0.12 7.03 5.14
N ASN A 104 0.64 8.16 5.63
CA ASN A 104 -0.03 8.98 6.64
C ASN A 104 0.28 10.47 6.43
N THR A 105 -0.18 11.32 7.35
CA THR A 105 -0.04 12.78 7.26
C THR A 105 1.38 13.29 7.46
N ARG A 106 2.31 12.46 7.95
CA ARG A 106 3.71 12.84 8.24
C ARG A 106 4.72 12.09 7.37
N ARG A 107 4.44 10.82 7.05
CA ARG A 107 5.40 9.92 6.41
C ARG A 107 4.73 9.07 5.35
N VAL A 108 5.49 8.75 4.32
CA VAL A 108 5.17 7.76 3.29
C VAL A 108 6.30 6.74 3.25
N THR A 109 5.99 5.48 3.47
CA THR A 109 6.96 4.39 3.36
C THR A 109 6.83 3.74 2.00
N VAL A 110 7.89 3.83 1.19
CA VAL A 110 8.01 3.18 -0.10
C VAL A 110 9.01 2.03 0.03
N VAL A 111 8.59 0.83 -0.37
CA VAL A 111 9.43 -0.36 -0.36
C VAL A 111 9.82 -0.69 -1.80
N LEU A 112 11.12 -0.81 -2.02
CA LEU A 112 11.72 -1.38 -3.23
C LEU A 112 11.68 -2.90 -3.08
N VAL A 113 10.86 -3.57 -3.87
CA VAL A 113 10.64 -5.01 -3.80
C VAL A 113 11.44 -5.66 -4.91
N GLU A 114 12.45 -6.44 -4.56
CA GLU A 114 13.20 -7.26 -5.51
C GLU A 114 12.57 -8.65 -5.60
N GLU A 115 11.91 -8.93 -6.72
CA GLU A 115 11.38 -10.23 -7.07
C GLU A 115 12.48 -11.11 -7.64
N ILE A 116 12.86 -12.15 -6.90
CA ILE A 116 13.88 -13.11 -7.31
C ILE A 116 13.19 -14.42 -7.70
N PRO A 117 13.42 -14.97 -8.89
CA PRO A 117 12.85 -16.25 -9.27
C PRO A 117 13.21 -17.37 -8.30
N GLN A 118 12.21 -18.16 -7.90
CA GLN A 118 12.41 -19.32 -7.02
C GLN A 118 13.26 -20.41 -7.67
N GLN A 119 13.07 -20.62 -8.97
CA GLN A 119 13.77 -21.66 -9.72
C GLN A 119 15.09 -21.10 -10.28
N PRO A 120 16.22 -21.82 -10.08
CA PRO A 120 17.48 -21.47 -10.70
C PRO A 120 17.34 -21.35 -12.21
N GLN A 121 17.92 -20.30 -12.76
CA GLN A 121 17.86 -20.00 -14.18
C GLN A 121 19.17 -19.34 -14.62
N MET A 122 19.47 -19.46 -15.91
CA MET A 122 20.65 -18.85 -16.50
C MET A 122 20.41 -17.33 -16.54
N CYS A 123 21.05 -16.61 -15.63
CA CYS A 123 20.96 -15.16 -15.50
C CYS A 123 22.31 -14.53 -15.82
N THR A 124 22.31 -13.29 -16.30
CA THR A 124 23.55 -12.51 -16.36
C THR A 124 23.99 -12.14 -14.94
N MET A 125 25.25 -11.73 -14.81
CA MET A 125 25.78 -11.20 -13.54
C MET A 125 25.68 -9.67 -13.47
N ASP A 126 24.88 -9.07 -14.35
CA ASP A 126 24.78 -7.62 -14.47
C ASP A 126 23.89 -7.05 -13.37
N ILE A 127 24.39 -6.00 -12.71
CA ILE A 127 23.60 -5.18 -11.80
C ILE A 127 23.06 -3.99 -12.57
N ARG A 128 21.75 -3.79 -12.50
CA ARG A 128 21.05 -2.65 -13.12
C ARG A 128 20.38 -1.82 -12.06
N TYR A 129 20.22 -0.53 -12.34
CA TYR A 129 19.60 0.44 -11.43
C TYR A 129 18.40 1.11 -12.11
N PRO A 130 17.30 0.39 -12.36
CA PRO A 130 16.15 0.96 -13.03
C PRO A 130 15.43 1.97 -12.13
N GLU A 131 14.80 2.95 -12.77
CA GLU A 131 13.89 3.85 -12.06
C GLU A 131 12.53 3.16 -11.90
N VAL A 132 12.03 3.14 -10.67
CA VAL A 132 10.74 2.55 -10.30
C VAL A 132 9.84 3.61 -9.70
N ALA A 133 8.54 3.48 -9.91
CA ALA A 133 7.58 4.48 -9.46
C ALA A 133 6.40 3.85 -8.71
N ALA A 134 5.98 4.53 -7.65
CA ALA A 134 4.83 4.16 -6.83
C ALA A 134 3.83 5.32 -6.78
N LYS A 135 2.55 4.99 -6.95
CA LYS A 135 1.45 5.95 -6.83
C LYS A 135 1.10 6.14 -5.35
N LEU A 136 0.93 7.39 -4.95
CA LEU A 136 0.46 7.78 -3.62
C LEU A 136 -1.05 8.04 -3.61
N ASP A 137 -1.67 7.94 -2.45
CA ASP A 137 -3.08 8.27 -2.25
C ASP A 137 -3.32 9.79 -2.22
N ALA A 138 -2.31 10.55 -1.77
CA ALA A 138 -2.28 12.00 -1.79
C ALA A 138 -0.91 12.54 -2.26
N PRO A 139 -0.81 13.81 -2.69
CA PRO A 139 0.48 14.44 -3.00
C PRO A 139 1.48 14.35 -1.85
N LEU A 140 2.77 14.12 -2.12
CA LEU A 140 3.81 13.98 -1.08
C LEU A 140 3.85 15.19 -0.14
N GLY A 141 3.80 16.40 -0.68
CA GLY A 141 3.82 17.65 0.08
C GLY A 141 5.05 17.74 0.99
N LYS A 142 4.83 17.99 2.28
CA LYS A 142 5.89 18.11 3.30
C LYS A 142 6.23 16.80 4.02
N ARG A 143 5.69 15.67 3.55
CA ARG A 143 5.86 14.38 4.23
C ARG A 143 7.25 13.82 3.98
N THR A 144 7.80 13.14 4.99
CA THR A 144 9.07 12.42 4.86
C THR A 144 8.85 11.13 4.07
N ILE A 145 9.71 10.88 3.08
CA ILE A 145 9.81 9.58 2.42
C ILE A 145 10.68 8.68 3.28
N VAL A 146 10.21 7.47 3.56
CA VAL A 146 11.04 6.39 4.10
C VAL A 146 11.25 5.37 2.99
N LEU A 147 12.48 5.19 2.54
CA LEU A 147 12.84 4.14 1.58
C LEU A 147 13.27 2.88 2.34
N GLN A 148 12.72 1.74 1.93
CA GLN A 148 13.10 0.42 2.41
C GLN A 148 13.32 -0.51 1.22
N GLN A 149 13.99 -1.62 1.45
CA GLN A 149 14.11 -2.71 0.49
C GLN A 149 13.66 -4.03 1.12
N ARG A 150 13.08 -4.91 0.31
CA ARG A 150 12.89 -6.32 0.66
C ARG A 150 12.99 -7.20 -0.57
N ASP A 151 13.37 -8.44 -0.35
CA ASP A 151 13.41 -9.45 -1.40
C ASP A 151 12.22 -10.39 -1.25
N VAL A 152 11.65 -10.81 -2.38
CA VAL A 152 10.56 -11.80 -2.42
C VAL A 152 10.88 -12.87 -3.45
N LYS A 153 10.62 -14.12 -3.10
CA LYS A 153 10.81 -15.26 -4.00
C LYS A 153 9.54 -15.50 -4.80
N VAL A 154 9.60 -15.32 -6.12
CA VAL A 154 8.43 -15.46 -7.00
C VAL A 154 8.47 -16.76 -7.81
N PRO A 155 7.32 -17.46 -7.99
CA PRO A 155 7.21 -18.52 -8.98
C PRO A 155 7.34 -17.94 -10.39
N LYS A 156 7.76 -18.76 -11.34
CA LYS A 156 7.91 -18.37 -12.74
C LYS A 156 6.57 -18.32 -13.46
#